data_AF-K1ZNV3-F1
#
_entry.id   AF-K1ZNV3-F1
#
_cell.length_a   1.000
_cell.length_b   1.000
_cell.length_c   1.000
_cell.angle_alpha   90.00
_cell.angle_beta   90.00
_cell.angle_gamma   90.00
#
_symmetry.space_group_name_H-M   'P 1'
#
loop_
_entity.id
_entity.type
_entity.pdbx_description
1 polymer ?
#
loop_
_entity_poly.entity_id
_entity_poly.type
_entity_poly.pdbx_seq_one_letter_code
_entity_poly.pdbx_strand_id
1 'polypeptide(L)' 'MPFVNARAGMLPPKIARSMVNLVPGESQGKLLVDPFCGSGRILVEASELGYKVAGLDTSASQVSGT' A
#
# COMPACT_ATOMS: atom_id res chain seq x y z
N MET A 1 -0.73 -3.22 -10.60
CA MET A 1 -1.30 -4.18 -9.62
C MET A 1 -0.16 -4.71 -8.74
N PRO A 2 -0.37 -5.02 -7.45
CA PRO A 2 0.69 -5.60 -6.62
C PRO A 2 1.16 -6.93 -7.20
N PHE A 3 2.46 -7.17 -7.24
CA PHE A 3 3.05 -8.40 -7.76
C PHE A 3 3.80 -9.16 -6.67
N VAL A 4 3.90 -10.48 -6.86
CA VAL A 4 4.51 -11.38 -5.89
C VAL A 4 6.01 -11.48 -6.13
N ASN A 5 6.82 -11.06 -5.16
CA ASN A 5 8.27 -11.28 -5.17
C ASN A 5 8.71 -11.93 -3.85
N ALA A 6 8.96 -13.25 -3.91
CA ALA A 6 9.34 -14.05 -2.74
C ALA A 6 10.69 -13.62 -2.11
N ARG A 7 11.56 -12.92 -2.86
CA ARG A 7 12.85 -12.42 -2.36
C ARG A 7 12.74 -11.06 -1.66
N ALA A 8 11.73 -10.25 -1.98
CA ALA A 8 11.58 -8.91 -1.42
C ALA A 8 10.91 -8.90 -0.04
N GLY A 9 10.32 -10.03 0.38
CA GLY A 9 9.40 -10.07 1.52
C GLY A 9 8.09 -9.36 1.17
N MET A 10 6.97 -9.91 1.60
CA MET A 10 5.67 -9.28 1.36
C MET A 10 4.90 -9.16 2.66
N LEU A 11 4.29 -8.00 2.87
CA LEU A 11 3.37 -7.83 3.97
C LEU A 11 2.12 -8.69 3.70
N PRO A 12 1.75 -9.62 4.61
CA PRO A 12 0.51 -10.38 4.43
C PRO A 12 -0.69 -9.43 4.33
N PRO A 13 -1.67 -9.71 3.47
CA PRO A 13 -2.87 -8.88 3.30
C PRO A 13 -3.52 -8.42 4.61
N LYS A 14 -3.65 -9.34 5.57
CA LYS A 14 -4.27 -9.06 6.87
C LYS A 14 -3.49 -8.04 7.68
N ILE A 15 -2.16 -8.11 7.68
CA ILE A 15 -1.32 -7.16 8.42
C ILE A 15 -1.40 -5.78 7.76
N ALA A 16 -1.36 -5.72 6.43
CA ALA A 16 -1.55 -4.48 5.68
C ALA A 16 -2.91 -3.82 6.02
N ARG A 17 -4.01 -4.58 6.03
CA ARG A 17 -5.34 -4.07 6.43
C ARG A 17 -5.35 -3.57 7.86
N SER A 18 -4.78 -4.35 8.80
CA SER A 18 -4.72 -3.95 10.20
C SER A 18 -3.99 -2.62 10.37
N MET A 19 -2.88 -2.40 9.66
CA MET A 19 -2.15 -1.12 9.71
C MET A 19 -3.00 0.05 9.21
N VAL A 20 -3.73 -0.12 8.10
CA VAL A 20 -4.62 0.94 7.59
C VAL A 20 -5.75 1.24 8.58
N ASN A 21 -6.33 0.21 9.21
CA ASN A 21 -7.41 0.36 10.19
C ASN A 21 -6.99 1.10 11.48
N LEU A 22 -5.68 1.19 11.77
CA LEU A 22 -5.18 1.97 12.92
C LEU A 22 -5.19 3.48 12.66
N VAL A 23 -5.35 3.91 11.41
CA VAL A 23 -5.44 5.34 11.07
C VAL A 23 -6.77 5.89 11.56
N PRO A 24 -6.78 6.91 12.45
CA PRO A 24 -8.01 7.42 13.02
C PRO A 24 -8.83 8.26 12.01
N GLY A 25 -10.16 8.19 12.16
CA GLY A 25 -11.12 8.98 11.40
C GLY A 25 -11.55 8.34 10.08
N GLU A 26 -12.43 9.04 9.35
CA GLU A 26 -12.98 8.52 8.10
C GLU A 26 -11.93 8.44 6.98
N SER A 27 -12.02 7.40 6.16
CA SER A 27 -11.10 7.12 5.05
C SER A 27 -11.46 7.84 3.75
N GLN A 28 -12.76 8.10 3.54
CA GLN A 28 -13.31 8.55 2.26
C GLN A 28 -12.63 9.84 1.76
N GLY A 29 -11.97 9.75 0.61
CA GLY A 29 -11.38 10.89 -0.07
C GLY A 29 -10.09 11.44 0.55
N LYS A 30 -9.65 10.91 1.70
CA LYS A 30 -8.37 11.28 2.31
C LYS A 30 -7.20 10.61 1.59
N LEU A 31 -6.06 11.30 1.56
CA LEU A 31 -4.83 10.77 0.96
C LEU A 31 -4.03 9.97 2.00
N LEU A 32 -3.75 8.70 1.70
CA LEU A 32 -2.80 7.87 2.42
C LEU A 32 -1.53 7.72 1.59
N VAL A 33 -0.38 7.99 2.20
CA VAL A 33 0.93 7.93 1.54
C VAL A 33 1.78 6.86 2.20
N ASP A 34 2.29 5.93 1.39
CA ASP A 34 3.31 4.96 1.81
C ASP A 34 4.65 5.30 1.13
N PRO A 35 5.64 5.85 1.87
CA PRO A 35 6.91 6.28 1.30
C PRO A 35 7.88 5.13 0.99
N PHE A 36 7.55 3.89 1.35
CA PHE A 36 8.33 2.68 1.09
C PHE A 36 7.42 1.55 0.61
N CYS A 37 6.64 1.84 -0.43
CA CYS A 37 5.47 1.05 -0.76
C CYS A 37 5.78 -0.36 -1.24
N GLY A 38 7.01 -0.65 -1.70
CA GLY A 38 7.39 -1.98 -2.16
C GLY A 38 6.42 -2.49 -3.23
N SER A 39 5.79 -3.63 -3.00
CA SER A 39 4.79 -4.18 -3.93
C SER A 39 3.41 -3.49 -3.84
N GLY A 40 3.24 -2.51 -2.94
CA GLY A 40 2.05 -1.67 -2.81
C GLY A 40 0.92 -2.26 -1.97
N ARG A 41 1.18 -3.26 -1.11
CA ARG A 41 0.11 -3.98 -0.40
C ARG A 41 -0.72 -3.08 0.53
N ILE A 42 -0.08 -2.14 1.24
CA ILE A 42 -0.76 -1.15 2.09
C ILE A 42 -1.65 -0.24 1.25
N LEU A 43 -1.16 0.23 0.11
CA LEU A 43 -1.90 1.11 -0.80
C LEU A 43 -3.16 0.43 -1.35
N VAL A 44 -3.09 -0.87 -1.66
CA VAL A 44 -4.27 -1.62 -2.11
C VAL A 44 -5.32 -1.72 -1.02
N GLU A 45 -4.94 -2.13 0.19
CA GLU A 45 -5.89 -2.25 1.30
C GLU A 45 -6.47 -0.87 1.69
N ALA A 46 -5.70 0.21 1.58
CA ALA A 46 -6.16 1.57 1.80
C ALA A 46 -7.15 2.03 0.72
N SER A 47 -6.85 1.77 -0.56
CA SER A 47 -7.76 2.12 -1.66
C SER A 47 -9.11 1.42 -1.51
N GLU A 48 -9.15 0.19 -1.02
CA GLU A 48 -10.38 -0.55 -0.75
C GLU A 48 -11.23 0.05 0.38
N LEU A 49 -10.63 0.84 1.29
CA LEU A 49 -11.36 1.61 2.30
C LEU A 49 -11.79 3.00 1.81
N GLY A 50 -11.53 3.36 0.55
CA GLY A 50 -11.90 4.67 -0.01
C GLY A 50 -10.88 5.78 0.20
N TYR A 51 -9.66 5.45 0.65
CA TYR A 51 -8.55 6.40 0.59
C TYR A 51 -8.14 6.66 -0.86
N LYS A 52 -7.76 7.90 -1.16
CA LYS A 52 -6.82 8.18 -2.25
C LYS A 52 -5.44 7.70 -1.81
N VAL A 53 -4.65 7.12 -2.70
CA VAL A 53 -3.38 6.51 -2.32
C VAL A 53 -2.22 7.03 -3.16
N ALA A 54 -1.06 7.20 -2.54
CA ALA A 54 0.19 7.50 -3.21
C ALA A 54 1.33 6.66 -2.61
N GLY A 55 2.18 6.12 -3.48
CA GLY A 55 3.30 5.29 -3.09
C GLY A 55 4.61 5.84 -3.63
N LEU A 56 5.67 5.72 -2.84
CA LEU A 56 7.03 5.94 -3.29
C LEU A 56 7.88 4.72 -2.94
N ASP A 57 8.84 4.41 -3.80
CA ASP A 57 9.88 3.43 -3.54
C ASP A 57 11.15 3.87 -4.25
N THR A 58 12.31 3.61 -3.66
CA THR A 58 13.61 3.93 -4.26
C THR A 58 13.95 2.98 -5.40
N SER A 59 13.34 1.80 -5.41
CA SER A 59 13.47 0.84 -6.50
C SER A 59 12.48 1.14 -7.62
N ALA A 60 12.98 1.57 -8.77
CA ALA A 60 12.15 1.85 -9.95
C ALA A 60 11.29 0.64 -10.37
N SER A 61 11.75 -0.59 -10.13
CA SER A 61 10.98 -1.81 -10.41
C SER A 61 9.72 -1.98 -9.55
N GLN A 62 9.66 -1.32 -8.39
CA GLN A 62 8.54 -1.37 -7.46
C GLN A 62 7.48 -0.32 -7.80
N VAL A 63 7.90 0.82 -8.37
CA VAL A 63 7.01 1.91 -8.80
C VAL A 63 6.49 1.70 -10.23
N SER A 64 7.31 1.14 -11.12
CA SER A 64 7.03 1.04 -12.56
C SER A 64 6.17 -0.16 -12.96
N GLY A 65 5.28 -0.63 -12.08
CA GLY A 65 4.39 -1.76 -12.35
C GLY A 65 3.46 -1.48 -13.53
N THR A 66 3.91 -1.86 -14.73
CA THR A 66 3.11 -2.01 -15.96
C THR A 66 2.53 -3.41 -15.98
#